data_AF-A0A1C5HMH7-F1
#
_entry.id   AF-A0A1C5HMH7-F1
#
_cell.length_a   1.000
_cell.length_b   1.000
_cell.length_c   1.000
_cell.angle_alpha   90.00
_cell.angle_beta   90.00
_cell.angle_gamma   90.00
#
_symmetry.space_group_name_H-M   'P 1'
#
loop_
_entity.id
_entity.type
_entity.pdbx_description
1 polymer ?
#
loop_
_entity_poly.entity_id
_entity_poly.type
_entity_poly.pdbx_seq_one_letter_code
_entity_poly.pdbx_strand_id
1 'polypeptide(L)'
;MAPGNPGIASLAELREVAANDPAAVAALAVEVQADLVVIGPEAPLVAGAADAVRAKGIPAFGPSAEAARLEGSKTFAKEIMTAAGVPTARAHTCTDAESAGRALDDFGPPYVVKNDGLAAGKGVVVTDDRTIAEEHARECGRVVIEEYLAGPEVSLFVVTDGEAALPLLPAQDFKRVGDGDTGPNTGGMGAYAPLPWAPPGLVDEVMRDVVHPTLAEMRRRGTPFAGLLYVGLALTAAGPRVIEFNARFGDPETQVVLALLETPLAGLLHAAATGTLAAHPPLRWREGAAVTVVVAAEGYPAAPRTGDEIIGADRAGVIHAGTRRADDGTLRSAGGRVLCGTATGHDLAAARDAAYALVRGIELAGSHHRTDIAAAAVEGRIAVPD
;
A
#
# COMPACT_ATOMS: atom_id res chain seq x y z
N MET A 1 10.51 0.32 17.79
CA MET A 1 10.09 -0.36 16.54
C MET A 1 10.20 -1.86 16.76
N ALA A 2 9.26 -2.66 16.26
CA ALA A 2 9.28 -4.11 16.47
C ALA A 2 8.79 -4.88 15.22
N PRO A 3 9.58 -5.79 14.62
CA PRO A 3 11.01 -6.02 14.88
C PRO A 3 11.92 -4.90 14.34
N GLY A 4 11.45 -4.13 13.35
CA GLY A 4 12.25 -3.10 12.68
C GLY A 4 13.34 -3.67 11.78
N ASN A 5 14.33 -2.85 11.46
CA ASN A 5 15.49 -3.22 10.64
C ASN A 5 16.69 -2.31 10.98
N PRO A 6 17.90 -2.61 10.47
CA PRO A 6 19.10 -1.83 10.80
C PRO A 6 19.03 -0.34 10.48
N GLY A 7 18.26 0.07 9.45
CA GLY A 7 18.08 1.49 9.14
C GLY A 7 17.26 2.19 10.23
N ILE A 8 16.20 1.52 10.71
CA ILE A 8 15.33 2.05 11.78
C ILE A 8 16.06 2.09 13.14
N ALA A 9 17.06 1.24 13.37
CA ALA A 9 17.85 1.24 14.60
C ALA A 9 18.52 2.60 14.90
N SER A 10 18.77 3.41 13.87
CA SER A 10 19.31 4.76 14.02
C SER A 10 18.30 5.79 14.53
N LEU A 11 17.00 5.48 14.45
CA LEU A 11 15.88 6.37 14.75
C LEU A 11 15.06 5.92 15.97
N ALA A 12 15.08 4.62 16.29
CA ALA A 12 14.27 4.05 17.36
C ALA A 12 14.93 2.80 17.97
N GLU A 13 14.62 2.54 19.24
CA GLU A 13 14.92 1.26 19.88
C GLU A 13 14.24 0.12 19.12
N LEU A 14 15.01 -0.94 18.82
CA LEU A 14 14.49 -2.16 18.21
C LEU A 14 14.10 -3.17 19.27
N ARG A 15 12.96 -3.83 19.06
CA ARG A 15 12.41 -4.85 19.96
C ARG A 15 11.97 -6.06 19.17
N GLU A 16 12.35 -7.24 19.61
CA GLU A 16 11.86 -8.47 19.00
C GLU A 16 10.39 -8.70 19.36
N VAL A 17 9.58 -9.03 18.36
CA VAL A 17 8.20 -9.47 18.56
C VAL A 17 7.77 -10.34 17.39
N ALA A 18 7.05 -11.41 17.67
CA ALA A 18 6.27 -12.08 16.64
C ALA A 18 5.07 -11.17 16.30
N ALA A 19 5.20 -10.34 15.27
CA ALA A 19 4.19 -9.32 14.93
C ALA A 19 2.79 -9.92 14.65
N ASN A 20 2.73 -11.18 14.19
CA ASN A 20 1.50 -11.92 13.95
C ASN A 20 0.94 -12.63 15.19
N ASP A 21 1.55 -12.45 16.36
CA ASP A 21 1.04 -12.89 17.66
C ASP A 21 0.45 -11.68 18.40
N PRO A 22 -0.89 -11.50 18.39
CA PRO A 22 -1.54 -10.38 19.05
C PRO A 22 -1.22 -10.26 20.54
N ALA A 23 -1.04 -11.40 21.23
CA ALA A 23 -0.74 -11.40 22.67
C ALA A 23 0.68 -10.90 22.94
N ALA A 24 1.64 -11.29 22.10
CA ALA A 24 3.02 -10.80 22.18
C ALA A 24 3.09 -9.28 21.89
N VAL A 25 2.37 -8.80 20.87
CA VAL A 25 2.30 -7.36 20.55
C VAL A 25 1.70 -6.57 21.71
N ALA A 26 0.60 -7.03 22.29
CA ALA A 26 -0.04 -6.37 23.42
C ALA A 26 0.83 -6.40 24.69
N ALA A 27 1.54 -7.50 24.96
CA ALA A 27 2.45 -7.61 26.08
C ALA A 27 3.62 -6.62 25.95
N LEU A 28 4.23 -6.53 24.76
CA LEU A 28 5.29 -5.57 24.49
C LEU A 28 4.79 -4.12 24.65
N ALA A 29 3.59 -3.81 24.16
CA ALA A 29 3.00 -2.48 24.30
C ALA A 29 2.85 -2.05 25.77
N VAL A 30 2.45 -2.98 26.65
CA VAL A 30 2.39 -2.75 28.10
C VAL A 30 3.79 -2.59 28.69
N GLU A 31 4.73 -3.45 28.32
CA GLU A 31 6.10 -3.43 28.83
C GLU A 31 6.80 -2.09 28.56
N VAL A 32 6.66 -1.55 27.36
CA VAL A 32 7.25 -0.26 26.96
C VAL A 32 6.41 0.95 27.37
N GLN A 33 5.28 0.73 28.04
CA GLN A 33 4.32 1.77 28.45
C GLN A 33 3.89 2.64 27.26
N ALA A 34 3.53 2.02 26.14
CA ALA A 34 3.19 2.75 24.92
C ALA A 34 1.92 3.61 25.10
N ASP A 35 2.01 4.89 24.72
CA ASP A 35 0.85 5.78 24.61
C ASP A 35 0.04 5.53 23.32
N LEU A 36 0.68 4.96 22.30
CA LEU A 36 0.09 4.62 21.01
C LEU A 36 0.85 3.47 20.38
N VAL A 37 0.13 2.48 19.85
CA VAL A 37 0.69 1.45 18.96
C VAL A 37 0.22 1.69 17.54
N VAL A 38 1.16 1.77 16.59
CA VAL A 38 0.87 1.89 15.16
C VAL A 38 1.21 0.58 14.47
N ILE A 39 0.22 -0.04 13.81
CA ILE A 39 0.42 -1.31 13.11
C ILE A 39 0.63 -1.02 11.62
N GLY A 40 1.82 -1.35 11.12
CA GLY A 40 2.20 -1.10 9.73
C GLY A 40 1.70 -2.16 8.75
N PRO A 41 2.08 -3.44 8.90
CA PRO A 41 1.72 -4.49 7.96
C PRO A 41 0.29 -5.00 8.14
N GLU A 42 -0.23 -5.66 7.10
CA GLU A 42 -1.58 -6.22 7.03
C GLU A 42 -1.75 -7.49 7.85
N ALA A 43 -0.73 -8.36 7.92
CA ALA A 43 -0.85 -9.64 8.60
C ALA A 43 -1.14 -9.53 10.11
N PRO A 44 -0.49 -8.63 10.89
CA PRO A 44 -0.85 -8.37 12.28
C PRO A 44 -2.27 -7.82 12.47
N LEU A 45 -2.77 -7.02 11.51
CA LEU A 45 -4.13 -6.48 11.56
C LEU A 45 -5.15 -7.59 11.43
N VAL A 46 -4.99 -8.46 10.42
CA VAL A 46 -5.87 -9.61 10.20
C VAL A 46 -5.80 -10.60 11.37
N ALA A 47 -4.63 -10.73 12.02
CA ALA A 47 -4.47 -11.56 13.21
C ALA A 47 -5.15 -10.95 14.47
N GLY A 48 -5.52 -9.67 14.47
CA GLY A 48 -6.16 -9.00 15.61
C GLY A 48 -5.20 -8.36 16.61
N ALA A 49 -4.00 -7.97 16.18
CA ALA A 49 -3.05 -7.26 17.03
C ALA A 49 -3.63 -5.94 17.58
N ALA A 50 -4.39 -5.21 16.76
CA ALA A 50 -5.02 -3.96 17.19
C ALA A 50 -6.05 -4.17 18.32
N ASP A 51 -6.84 -5.25 18.21
CA ASP A 51 -7.84 -5.61 19.22
C ASP A 51 -7.18 -6.01 20.53
N ALA A 52 -6.11 -6.81 20.47
CA ALA A 52 -5.36 -7.23 21.65
C ALA A 52 -4.71 -6.05 22.39
N VAL A 53 -4.18 -5.07 21.66
CA VAL A 53 -3.62 -3.83 22.24
C VAL A 53 -4.72 -3.00 22.90
N ARG A 54 -5.85 -2.76 22.20
CA ARG A 54 -7.00 -2.02 22.75
C ARG A 54 -7.57 -2.68 24.00
N ALA A 55 -7.59 -4.01 24.07
CA ALA A 55 -8.02 -4.75 25.25
C ALA A 55 -7.14 -4.52 26.49
N LYS A 56 -5.92 -3.98 26.32
CA LYS A 56 -5.05 -3.52 27.42
C LYS A 56 -5.27 -2.05 27.80
N GLY A 57 -6.22 -1.36 27.17
CA GLY A 57 -6.48 0.06 27.39
C GLY A 57 -5.50 0.99 26.68
N ILE A 58 -4.70 0.48 25.74
CA ILE A 58 -3.72 1.25 24.97
C ILE A 58 -4.32 1.63 23.60
N PRO A 59 -4.25 2.90 23.17
CA PRO A 59 -4.66 3.29 21.83
C PRO A 59 -3.89 2.54 20.73
N ALA A 60 -4.62 2.06 19.72
CA ALA A 60 -4.03 1.39 18.56
C ALA A 60 -4.50 2.06 17.27
N PHE A 61 -3.55 2.47 16.42
CA PHE A 61 -3.79 2.88 15.05
C PHE A 61 -3.73 1.67 14.12
N GLY A 62 -4.88 1.30 13.58
CA GLY A 62 -5.07 0.12 12.73
C GLY A 62 -6.43 -0.54 12.99
N PRO A 63 -7.13 -1.06 11.97
CA PRO A 63 -8.48 -1.59 12.13
C PRO A 63 -8.52 -2.82 13.05
N SER A 64 -9.71 -3.16 13.55
CA SER A 64 -9.94 -4.46 14.19
C SER A 64 -9.72 -5.59 13.19
N ALA A 65 -9.54 -6.83 13.66
CA ALA A 65 -9.44 -8.01 12.78
C ALA A 65 -10.65 -8.12 11.86
N GLU A 66 -11.84 -7.80 12.37
CA GLU A 66 -13.07 -7.83 11.60
C GLU A 66 -13.11 -6.74 10.52
N ALA A 67 -12.70 -5.51 10.84
CA ALA A 67 -12.63 -4.43 9.86
C ALA A 67 -11.47 -4.61 8.86
N ALA A 68 -10.37 -5.27 9.27
CA ALA A 68 -9.24 -5.60 8.41
C ALA A 68 -9.59 -6.62 7.31
N ARG A 69 -10.74 -7.31 7.43
CA ARG A 69 -11.29 -8.13 6.32
C ARG A 69 -11.52 -7.33 5.05
N LEU A 70 -11.63 -6.00 5.14
CA LEU A 70 -11.73 -5.12 3.96
C LEU A 70 -10.51 -5.24 3.02
N GLU A 71 -9.32 -5.55 3.54
CA GLU A 71 -8.13 -5.96 2.74
C GLU A 71 -8.01 -7.49 2.68
N GLY A 72 -8.28 -8.18 3.80
CA GLY A 72 -8.07 -9.61 3.94
C GLY A 72 -8.99 -10.52 3.10
N SER A 73 -10.14 -10.02 2.64
CA SER A 73 -11.05 -10.73 1.73
C SER A 73 -11.58 -9.80 0.65
N LYS A 74 -11.24 -10.13 -0.60
CA LYS A 74 -11.72 -9.41 -1.79
C LYS A 74 -13.22 -9.58 -1.97
N THR A 75 -13.77 -10.74 -1.61
CA THR A 75 -15.23 -10.93 -1.60
C THR A 75 -15.90 -9.97 -0.62
N PHE A 76 -15.42 -9.89 0.63
CA PHE A 76 -15.98 -8.98 1.62
C PHE A 76 -15.89 -7.52 1.16
N ALA A 77 -14.76 -7.11 0.59
CA ALA A 77 -14.60 -5.78 0.02
C ALA A 77 -15.64 -5.48 -1.08
N LYS A 78 -15.89 -6.42 -2.00
CA LYS A 78 -16.91 -6.27 -3.06
C LYS A 78 -18.34 -6.22 -2.50
N GLU A 79 -18.65 -6.99 -1.47
CA GLU A 79 -19.95 -6.93 -0.78
C GLU A 79 -20.19 -5.59 -0.09
N ILE A 80 -19.15 -5.01 0.52
CA ILE A 80 -19.22 -3.67 1.13
C ILE A 80 -19.41 -2.61 0.04
N MET A 81 -18.59 -2.64 -1.01
CA MET A 81 -18.69 -1.68 -2.12
C MET A 81 -20.06 -1.72 -2.78
N THR A 82 -20.58 -2.92 -3.06
CA THR A 82 -21.91 -3.09 -3.68
C THR A 82 -23.01 -2.56 -2.78
N ALA A 83 -22.99 -2.88 -1.48
CA ALA A 83 -24.02 -2.42 -0.53
C ALA A 83 -23.96 -0.90 -0.29
N ALA A 84 -22.76 -0.32 -0.34
CA ALA A 84 -22.52 1.11 -0.18
C ALA A 84 -22.73 1.92 -1.48
N GLY A 85 -22.97 1.27 -2.62
CA GLY A 85 -23.08 1.94 -3.92
C GLY A 85 -21.75 2.51 -4.44
N VAL A 86 -20.62 1.98 -3.98
CA VAL A 86 -19.28 2.45 -4.36
C VAL A 86 -18.97 2.04 -5.81
N PRO A 87 -18.52 2.97 -6.66
CA PRO A 87 -18.10 2.65 -8.02
C PRO A 87 -16.86 1.74 -8.03
N THR A 88 -17.00 0.51 -8.51
CA THR A 88 -15.91 -0.48 -8.62
C THR A 88 -16.11 -1.36 -9.87
N ALA A 89 -15.08 -2.13 -10.23
CA ALA A 89 -15.18 -3.17 -11.24
C ALA A 89 -16.28 -4.18 -10.88
N ARG A 90 -17.14 -4.51 -11.85
CA ARG A 90 -17.97 -5.72 -11.82
C ARG A 90 -17.10 -6.93 -11.51
N ALA A 91 -17.62 -7.85 -10.71
CA ALA A 91 -16.85 -8.96 -10.19
C ALA A 91 -17.73 -10.20 -9.98
N HIS A 92 -17.13 -11.37 -10.20
CA HIS A 92 -17.70 -12.67 -9.83
C HIS A 92 -16.77 -13.35 -8.84
N THR A 93 -17.32 -13.82 -7.72
CA THR A 93 -16.60 -14.71 -6.81
C THR A 93 -16.75 -16.14 -7.29
N CYS A 94 -15.64 -16.81 -7.55
CA CYS A 94 -15.58 -18.16 -8.11
C CYS A 94 -14.88 -19.11 -7.13
N THR A 95 -15.41 -20.32 -6.99
CA THR A 95 -14.90 -21.36 -6.08
C THR A 95 -14.54 -22.65 -6.79
N ASP A 96 -14.75 -22.71 -8.11
CA ASP A 96 -14.50 -23.86 -8.95
C ASP A 96 -14.17 -23.41 -10.38
N ALA A 97 -13.62 -24.34 -11.18
CA ALA A 97 -13.18 -24.05 -12.55
C ALA A 97 -14.35 -23.66 -13.48
N GLU A 98 -15.56 -24.17 -13.22
CA GLU A 98 -16.73 -23.91 -14.06
C GLU A 98 -17.22 -22.46 -13.88
N SER A 99 -17.37 -22.03 -12.63
CA SER A 99 -17.70 -20.64 -12.29
C SER A 99 -16.61 -19.67 -12.76
N ALA A 100 -15.34 -20.05 -12.62
CA ALA A 100 -14.22 -19.25 -13.13
C ALA A 100 -14.28 -19.10 -14.66
N GLY A 101 -14.46 -20.20 -15.39
CA GLY A 101 -14.57 -20.16 -16.86
C GLY A 101 -15.72 -19.28 -17.35
N ARG A 102 -16.90 -19.37 -16.71
CA ARG A 102 -18.03 -18.48 -17.03
C ARG A 102 -17.74 -17.01 -16.78
N ALA A 103 -17.05 -16.68 -15.68
CA ALA A 103 -16.68 -15.30 -15.38
C ALA A 103 -15.66 -14.75 -16.39
N LEU A 104 -14.69 -15.58 -16.82
CA LEU A 104 -13.75 -15.21 -17.87
C LEU A 104 -14.47 -15.00 -19.21
N ASP A 105 -15.48 -15.81 -19.54
CA ASP A 105 -16.32 -15.61 -20.74
C ASP A 105 -17.11 -14.28 -20.69
N ASP A 106 -17.65 -13.92 -19.52
CA ASP A 106 -18.45 -12.70 -19.34
C ASP A 106 -17.61 -11.42 -19.49
N PHE A 107 -16.40 -11.40 -18.93
CA PHE A 107 -15.56 -10.19 -18.96
C PHE A 107 -14.66 -10.07 -20.20
N GLY A 108 -14.16 -11.20 -20.73
CA GLY A 108 -13.16 -11.19 -21.80
C GLY A 108 -11.78 -10.64 -21.38
N PRO A 109 -10.82 -10.57 -22.31
CA PRO A 109 -9.49 -10.03 -22.04
C PRO A 109 -9.47 -8.48 -22.00
N PRO A 110 -8.57 -7.85 -21.23
CA PRO A 110 -7.60 -8.49 -20.33
C PRO A 110 -8.28 -9.14 -19.12
N TYR A 111 -7.90 -10.38 -18.83
CA TYR A 111 -8.44 -11.16 -17.72
C TYR A 111 -7.82 -10.73 -16.40
N VAL A 112 -8.65 -10.33 -15.43
CA VAL A 112 -8.23 -9.97 -14.08
C VAL A 112 -8.68 -11.03 -13.10
N VAL A 113 -7.73 -11.82 -12.58
CA VAL A 113 -7.99 -12.89 -11.61
C VAL A 113 -7.26 -12.58 -10.31
N LYS A 114 -8.03 -12.44 -9.23
CA LYS A 114 -7.51 -12.06 -7.90
C LYS A 114 -7.79 -13.15 -6.88
N ASN A 115 -6.77 -13.58 -6.14
CA ASN A 115 -6.93 -14.48 -4.99
C ASN A 115 -7.80 -13.84 -3.90
N ASP A 116 -8.79 -14.56 -3.35
CA ASP A 116 -9.58 -14.09 -2.20
C ASP A 116 -8.88 -14.39 -0.87
N GLY A 117 -7.84 -13.61 -0.58
CA GLY A 117 -7.03 -13.73 0.62
C GLY A 117 -5.80 -12.81 0.57
N LEU A 118 -5.01 -12.83 1.65
CA LEU A 118 -3.72 -12.16 1.69
C LEU A 118 -2.72 -12.88 0.77
N ALA A 119 -2.10 -12.11 -0.12
CA ALA A 119 -1.14 -12.65 -1.09
C ALA A 119 0.08 -11.73 -1.31
N ALA A 120 0.33 -10.77 -0.40
CA ALA A 120 1.45 -9.84 -0.43
C ALA A 120 1.71 -9.21 -1.83
N GLY A 121 0.64 -8.78 -2.51
CA GLY A 121 0.69 -8.18 -3.84
C GLY A 121 0.91 -9.16 -5.01
N LYS A 122 1.12 -10.46 -4.75
CA LYS A 122 1.35 -11.50 -5.78
C LYS A 122 0.09 -12.27 -6.17
N GLY A 123 -1.03 -12.02 -5.50
CA GLY A 123 -2.28 -12.74 -5.74
C GLY A 123 -3.11 -12.24 -6.91
N VAL A 124 -2.59 -11.34 -7.75
CA VAL A 124 -3.32 -10.69 -8.84
C VAL A 124 -2.62 -10.97 -10.16
N VAL A 125 -3.36 -11.59 -11.09
CA VAL A 125 -2.96 -11.78 -12.47
C VAL A 125 -3.81 -10.90 -13.37
N VAL A 126 -3.14 -10.15 -14.25
CA VAL A 126 -3.75 -9.38 -15.35
C VAL A 126 -3.07 -9.80 -16.64
N THR A 127 -3.81 -10.44 -17.54
CA THR A 127 -3.26 -11.11 -18.72
C THR A 127 -4.25 -11.15 -19.88
N ASP A 128 -3.78 -11.09 -21.12
CA ASP A 128 -4.60 -11.36 -22.31
C ASP A 128 -4.74 -12.87 -22.59
N ASP A 129 -3.93 -13.70 -21.92
CA ASP A 129 -3.92 -15.14 -22.07
C ASP A 129 -4.92 -15.82 -21.11
N ARG A 130 -5.97 -16.40 -21.68
CA ARG A 130 -6.99 -17.13 -20.93
C ARG A 130 -6.42 -18.31 -20.14
N THR A 131 -5.48 -19.05 -20.71
CA THR A 131 -4.90 -20.23 -20.05
C THR A 131 -4.18 -19.83 -18.78
N ILE A 132 -3.41 -18.73 -18.81
CA ILE A 132 -2.76 -18.17 -17.61
C ILE A 132 -3.80 -17.78 -16.56
N ALA A 133 -4.92 -17.16 -16.98
CA ALA A 133 -5.99 -16.77 -16.07
C ALA A 133 -6.68 -17.99 -15.40
N GLU A 134 -6.98 -19.04 -16.16
CA GLU A 134 -7.58 -20.29 -15.66
C GLU A 134 -6.64 -21.06 -14.72
N GLU A 135 -5.34 -21.13 -15.06
CA GLU A 135 -4.32 -21.76 -14.22
C GLU A 135 -4.22 -21.06 -12.86
N HIS A 136 -4.14 -19.72 -12.85
CA HIS A 136 -4.08 -18.95 -11.61
C HIS A 136 -5.34 -19.13 -10.76
N ALA A 137 -6.52 -19.15 -11.38
CA ALA A 137 -7.79 -19.39 -10.69
C ALA A 137 -7.80 -20.77 -10.00
N ARG A 138 -7.33 -21.80 -10.70
CA ARG A 138 -7.23 -23.18 -10.18
C ARG A 138 -6.24 -23.29 -9.03
N GLU A 139 -5.11 -22.60 -9.10
CA GLU A 139 -4.08 -22.62 -8.05
C GLU A 139 -4.53 -21.93 -6.76
N CYS A 140 -5.28 -20.83 -6.86
CA CYS A 140 -5.79 -20.12 -5.69
C CYS A 140 -7.01 -20.81 -5.05
N GLY A 141 -7.79 -21.57 -5.82
CA GLY A 141 -9.01 -22.26 -5.37
C GLY A 141 -10.22 -21.34 -5.26
N ARG A 142 -10.14 -20.26 -4.47
CA ARG A 142 -11.17 -19.22 -4.39
C ARG A 142 -10.63 -17.89 -4.92
N VAL A 143 -11.30 -17.35 -5.93
CA VAL A 143 -10.88 -16.12 -6.61
C VAL A 143 -12.04 -15.15 -6.81
N VAL A 144 -11.70 -13.88 -6.96
CA VAL A 144 -12.58 -12.85 -7.52
C VAL A 144 -12.06 -12.53 -8.91
N ILE A 145 -12.89 -12.75 -9.92
CA ILE A 145 -12.61 -12.41 -11.32
C ILE A 145 -13.34 -11.11 -11.61
N GLU A 146 -12.63 -10.12 -12.15
CA GLU A 146 -13.14 -8.75 -12.31
C GLU A 146 -13.06 -8.28 -13.76
N GLU A 147 -13.90 -7.32 -14.12
CA GLU A 147 -13.69 -6.55 -15.34
C GLU A 147 -12.39 -5.74 -15.23
N TYR A 148 -11.68 -5.62 -16.36
CA TYR A 148 -10.49 -4.78 -16.43
C TYR A 148 -10.87 -3.30 -16.42
N LEU A 149 -10.23 -2.52 -15.54
CA LEU A 149 -10.40 -1.08 -15.46
C LEU A 149 -9.25 -0.40 -16.19
N ALA A 150 -9.55 0.19 -17.35
CA ALA A 150 -8.58 0.93 -18.14
C ALA A 150 -8.49 2.39 -17.67
N GLY A 151 -7.28 2.84 -17.34
CA GLY A 151 -7.01 4.22 -16.92
C GLY A 151 -5.76 4.33 -16.05
N PRO A 152 -5.26 5.55 -15.80
CA PRO A 152 -4.17 5.75 -14.86
C PRO A 152 -4.60 5.39 -13.43
N GLU A 153 -3.71 4.69 -12.72
CA GLU A 153 -3.95 4.28 -11.33
C GLU A 153 -3.59 5.39 -10.33
N VAL A 154 -4.36 5.46 -9.23
CA VAL A 154 -4.19 6.40 -8.12
C VAL A 154 -4.32 5.66 -6.80
N SER A 155 -3.42 5.93 -5.87
CA SER A 155 -3.52 5.55 -4.46
C SER A 155 -3.95 6.78 -3.65
N LEU A 156 -5.09 6.69 -2.96
CA LEU A 156 -5.52 7.70 -1.98
C LEU A 156 -5.56 7.09 -0.58
N PHE A 157 -4.77 7.65 0.34
CA PHE A 157 -4.81 7.25 1.73
C PHE A 157 -5.76 8.15 2.52
N VAL A 158 -6.50 7.57 3.45
CA VAL A 158 -7.42 8.26 4.33
C VAL A 158 -7.19 7.81 5.76
N VAL A 159 -6.83 8.74 6.64
CA VAL A 159 -6.81 8.51 8.08
C VAL A 159 -8.24 8.67 8.62
N THR A 160 -8.72 7.69 9.39
CA THR A 160 -10.10 7.68 9.89
C THR A 160 -10.19 7.08 11.29
N ASP A 161 -11.12 7.59 12.11
CA ASP A 161 -11.51 6.98 13.38
C ASP A 161 -12.81 6.15 13.27
N GLY A 162 -13.32 5.98 12.05
CA GLY A 162 -14.58 5.30 11.74
C GLY A 162 -15.77 6.24 11.62
N GLU A 163 -15.63 7.51 12.01
CA GLU A 163 -16.65 8.56 11.81
C GLU A 163 -16.09 9.70 10.97
N ALA A 164 -15.02 10.34 11.46
CA ALA A 164 -14.29 11.36 10.74
C ALA A 164 -13.23 10.73 9.85
N ALA A 165 -12.93 11.39 8.73
CA ALA A 165 -11.98 10.91 7.73
C ALA A 165 -11.20 12.08 7.14
N LEU A 166 -9.88 11.99 7.13
CA LEU A 166 -8.96 12.99 6.58
C LEU A 166 -8.14 12.37 5.44
N PRO A 167 -8.33 12.81 4.18
CA PRO A 167 -7.51 12.34 3.08
C PRO A 167 -6.08 12.89 3.17
N LEU A 168 -5.12 12.06 2.80
CA LEU A 168 -3.73 12.44 2.56
C LEU A 168 -3.57 12.86 1.07
N LEU A 169 -2.35 13.22 0.66
CA LEU A 169 -2.08 13.50 -0.76
C LEU A 169 -2.25 12.22 -1.59
N PRO A 170 -2.86 12.32 -2.80
CA PRO A 170 -2.88 11.21 -3.73
C PRO A 170 -1.46 10.94 -4.25
N ALA A 171 -1.17 9.67 -4.46
CA ALA A 171 0.08 9.18 -5.02
C ALA A 171 -0.20 8.23 -6.17
N GLN A 172 0.81 7.96 -6.99
CA GLN A 172 0.77 6.91 -7.99
C GLN A 172 1.93 5.97 -7.71
N ASP A 173 1.63 4.68 -7.66
CA ASP A 173 2.60 3.61 -7.50
C ASP A 173 2.95 2.97 -8.84
N PHE A 174 4.02 2.17 -8.82
CA PHE A 174 4.53 1.47 -10.01
C PHE A 174 4.62 -0.02 -9.70
N LYS A 175 3.51 -0.75 -9.91
CA LYS A 175 3.40 -2.17 -9.51
C LYS A 175 4.25 -3.12 -10.35
N ARG A 176 4.47 -2.83 -11.64
CA ARG A 176 5.23 -3.72 -12.54
C ARG A 176 6.72 -3.64 -12.29
N VAL A 177 7.42 -4.78 -12.39
CA VAL A 177 8.86 -4.88 -12.07
C VAL A 177 9.75 -4.10 -13.05
N GLY A 178 9.38 -4.05 -14.33
CA GLY A 178 10.18 -3.48 -15.41
C GLY A 178 9.66 -2.14 -15.91
N ASP A 179 10.55 -1.42 -16.59
CA ASP A 179 10.23 -0.17 -17.30
C ASP A 179 9.12 -0.39 -18.34
N GLY A 180 8.33 0.65 -18.60
CA GLY A 180 7.19 0.57 -19.52
C GLY A 180 6.08 -0.37 -19.03
N ASP A 181 5.96 -0.54 -17.71
CA ASP A 181 4.98 -1.41 -17.06
C ASP A 181 5.04 -2.87 -17.52
N THR A 182 6.25 -3.37 -17.74
CA THR A 182 6.53 -4.73 -18.20
C THR A 182 6.80 -5.72 -17.05
N GLY A 183 6.59 -7.01 -17.33
CA GLY A 183 6.88 -8.09 -16.39
C GLY A 183 5.81 -8.30 -15.31
N PRO A 184 6.06 -9.17 -14.31
CA PRO A 184 5.10 -9.48 -13.25
C PRO A 184 4.78 -8.28 -12.34
N ASN A 185 3.62 -8.34 -11.69
CA ASN A 185 3.26 -7.44 -10.59
C ASN A 185 4.18 -7.67 -9.37
N THR A 186 4.40 -6.60 -8.62
CA THR A 186 5.25 -6.53 -7.42
C THR A 186 4.48 -5.86 -6.28
N GLY A 187 5.14 -5.67 -5.14
CA GLY A 187 4.60 -4.81 -4.08
C GLY A 187 4.68 -3.32 -4.41
N GLY A 188 5.35 -2.92 -5.50
CA GLY A 188 5.61 -1.54 -5.90
C GLY A 188 7.12 -1.29 -6.05
N MET A 189 7.53 -0.80 -7.22
CA MET A 189 8.92 -0.46 -7.58
C MET A 189 9.26 1.03 -7.45
N GLY A 190 8.26 1.84 -7.10
CA GLY A 190 8.42 3.26 -6.87
C GLY A 190 7.06 3.93 -6.71
N ALA A 191 7.09 5.20 -6.33
CA ALA A 191 5.90 6.03 -6.23
C ALA A 191 6.27 7.51 -6.37
N TYR A 192 5.28 8.36 -6.62
CA TYR A 192 5.42 9.81 -6.46
C TYR A 192 4.13 10.47 -5.97
N ALA A 193 4.29 11.66 -5.40
CA ALA A 193 3.22 12.56 -4.98
C ALA A 193 3.67 14.03 -5.11
N PRO A 194 2.76 15.00 -5.32
CA PRO A 194 1.35 14.83 -5.67
C PRO A 194 1.16 14.39 -7.14
N LEU A 195 -0.08 14.36 -7.61
CA LEU A 195 -0.44 13.98 -8.99
C LEU A 195 -0.78 15.22 -9.84
N PRO A 196 0.16 15.79 -10.63
CA PRO A 196 -0.09 17.00 -11.40
C PRO A 196 -1.10 16.84 -12.55
N TRP A 197 -1.34 15.60 -12.99
CA TRP A 197 -2.29 15.25 -14.06
C TRP A 197 -3.68 14.87 -13.53
N ALA A 198 -3.85 14.72 -12.21
CA ALA A 198 -5.12 14.32 -11.64
C ALA A 198 -6.17 15.43 -11.80
N PRO A 199 -7.43 15.11 -12.12
CA PRO A 199 -8.48 16.12 -12.25
C PRO A 199 -8.68 16.92 -10.95
N PRO A 200 -8.95 18.24 -11.04
CA PRO A 200 -9.35 19.03 -9.89
C PRO A 200 -10.58 18.41 -9.20
N GLY A 201 -10.56 18.33 -7.86
CA GLY A 201 -11.67 17.77 -7.10
C GLY A 201 -11.69 16.23 -7.01
N LEU A 202 -10.73 15.52 -7.61
CA LEU A 202 -10.64 14.04 -7.51
C LEU A 202 -10.73 13.54 -6.07
N VAL A 203 -10.01 14.18 -5.14
CA VAL A 203 -10.03 13.79 -3.72
C VAL A 203 -11.42 13.96 -3.13
N ASP A 204 -12.10 15.07 -3.39
CA ASP A 204 -13.46 15.34 -2.87
C ASP A 204 -14.48 14.34 -3.43
N GLU A 205 -14.37 14.00 -4.72
CA GLU A 205 -15.18 12.97 -5.37
C GLU A 205 -14.98 11.59 -4.73
N VAL A 206 -13.73 11.16 -4.54
CA VAL A 206 -13.43 9.88 -3.90
C VAL A 206 -13.90 9.87 -2.44
N MET A 207 -13.74 10.97 -1.71
CA MET A 207 -14.24 11.06 -0.33
C MET A 207 -15.77 10.89 -0.29
N ARG A 208 -16.49 11.59 -1.16
CA ARG A 208 -17.96 11.57 -1.24
C ARG A 208 -18.54 10.23 -1.70
N ASP A 209 -17.99 9.67 -2.78
CA ASP A 209 -18.61 8.55 -3.49
C ASP A 209 -18.01 7.18 -3.11
N VAL A 210 -16.84 7.17 -2.45
CA VAL A 210 -16.15 5.93 -2.06
C VAL A 210 -15.99 5.84 -0.54
N VAL A 211 -15.28 6.79 0.06
CA VAL A 211 -14.79 6.69 1.43
C VAL A 211 -15.94 6.79 2.43
N HIS A 212 -16.72 7.88 2.40
CA HIS A 212 -17.81 8.07 3.34
C HIS A 212 -18.88 6.97 3.26
N PRO A 213 -19.34 6.53 2.06
CA PRO A 213 -20.26 5.40 1.94
C PRO A 213 -19.69 4.09 2.49
N THR A 214 -18.40 3.81 2.24
CA THR A 214 -17.73 2.60 2.76
C THR A 214 -17.67 2.62 4.28
N LEU A 215 -17.23 3.72 4.89
CA LEU A 215 -17.18 3.86 6.36
C LEU A 215 -18.57 3.76 6.99
N ALA A 216 -19.58 4.36 6.35
CA ALA A 216 -20.97 4.28 6.82
C ALA A 216 -21.51 2.84 6.77
N GLU A 217 -21.24 2.10 5.69
CA GLU A 217 -21.66 0.70 5.57
C GLU A 217 -20.94 -0.21 6.55
N MET A 218 -19.62 -0.03 6.73
CA MET A 218 -18.84 -0.73 7.75
C MET A 218 -19.42 -0.51 9.15
N ARG A 219 -19.77 0.73 9.49
CA ARG A 219 -20.43 1.06 10.77
C ARG A 219 -21.82 0.44 10.88
N ARG A 220 -22.63 0.47 9.82
CA ARG A 220 -23.98 -0.12 9.79
C ARG A 220 -23.94 -1.62 10.06
N ARG A 221 -22.88 -2.31 9.64
CA ARG A 221 -22.66 -3.74 9.90
C ARG A 221 -22.08 -4.05 11.29
N GLY A 222 -21.79 -3.04 12.10
CA GLY A 222 -21.18 -3.21 13.41
C GLY A 222 -19.66 -3.39 13.37
N THR A 223 -19.01 -3.09 12.24
CA THR A 223 -17.59 -3.33 12.00
C THR A 223 -16.87 -2.02 11.65
N PRO A 224 -16.90 -0.99 12.52
CA PRO A 224 -16.35 0.32 12.19
C PRO A 224 -14.85 0.23 11.87
N PHE A 225 -14.42 0.94 10.83
CA PHE A 225 -13.04 0.93 10.37
C PHE A 225 -12.29 2.14 10.94
N ALA A 226 -11.26 1.92 11.76
CA ALA A 226 -10.39 2.96 12.31
C ALA A 226 -8.92 2.66 12.00
N GLY A 227 -8.17 3.63 11.51
CA GLY A 227 -6.80 3.44 11.02
C GLY A 227 -6.59 4.16 9.70
N LEU A 228 -5.86 3.52 8.78
CA LEU A 228 -5.66 4.04 7.42
C LEU A 228 -6.44 3.19 6.42
N LEU A 229 -7.38 3.82 5.73
CA LEU A 229 -8.02 3.26 4.55
C LEU A 229 -7.24 3.71 3.32
N TYR A 230 -6.56 2.76 2.67
CA TYR A 230 -6.00 2.95 1.34
C TYR A 230 -7.11 2.64 0.34
N VAL A 231 -7.40 3.58 -0.55
CA VAL A 231 -8.25 3.39 -1.73
C VAL A 231 -7.40 3.33 -3.00
N GLY A 232 -7.34 2.16 -3.64
CA GLY A 232 -6.70 1.99 -4.95
C GLY A 232 -7.72 2.20 -6.06
N LEU A 233 -7.41 3.10 -6.99
CA LEU A 233 -8.34 3.59 -8.00
C LEU A 233 -7.75 3.45 -9.39
N ALA A 234 -8.62 3.23 -10.38
CA ALA A 234 -8.36 3.55 -11.78
C ALA A 234 -9.24 4.75 -12.18
N LEU A 235 -8.67 5.74 -12.87
CA LEU A 235 -9.47 6.81 -13.49
C LEU A 235 -9.91 6.37 -14.88
N THR A 236 -11.13 5.86 -14.97
CA THR A 236 -11.70 5.35 -16.23
C THR A 236 -12.48 6.42 -16.97
N ALA A 237 -12.88 6.16 -18.22
CA ALA A 237 -13.80 7.02 -18.97
C ALA A 237 -15.18 7.16 -18.30
N ALA A 238 -15.52 6.29 -17.35
CA ALA A 238 -16.74 6.37 -16.56
C ALA A 238 -16.52 7.02 -15.18
N GLY A 239 -15.38 7.67 -14.97
CA GLY A 239 -14.93 8.27 -13.72
C GLY A 239 -14.04 7.35 -12.86
N PRO A 240 -13.70 7.79 -11.64
CA PRO A 240 -12.95 6.98 -10.67
C PRO A 240 -13.66 5.66 -10.35
N ARG A 241 -12.91 4.57 -10.34
CA ARG A 241 -13.40 3.23 -9.98
C ARG A 241 -12.42 2.57 -9.02
N VAL A 242 -12.92 2.02 -7.92
CA VAL A 242 -12.09 1.31 -6.93
C VAL A 242 -11.61 -0.02 -7.50
N ILE A 243 -10.30 -0.23 -7.49
CA ILE A 243 -9.62 -1.48 -7.80
C ILE A 243 -9.60 -2.37 -6.55
N GLU A 244 -9.20 -1.81 -5.41
CA GLU A 244 -9.07 -2.51 -4.14
C GLU A 244 -9.01 -1.54 -2.95
N PHE A 245 -9.24 -2.09 -1.75
CA PHE A 245 -8.93 -1.42 -0.49
C PHE A 245 -7.75 -2.11 0.18
N ASN A 246 -6.86 -1.32 0.78
CA ASN A 246 -5.92 -1.81 1.77
C ASN A 246 -6.24 -1.16 3.13
N ALA A 247 -5.96 -1.89 4.21
CA ALA A 247 -6.36 -1.57 5.57
C ALA A 247 -5.22 -0.91 6.39
N ARG A 248 -4.17 -0.49 5.69
CA ARG A 248 -2.91 0.04 6.22
C ARG A 248 -2.22 0.94 5.21
N PHE A 249 -1.14 1.58 5.65
CA PHE A 249 -0.21 2.35 4.81
C PHE A 249 0.31 1.50 3.63
N GLY A 250 0.25 2.05 2.41
CA GLY A 250 0.86 1.46 1.21
C GLY A 250 2.39 1.58 1.23
N ASP A 251 3.07 0.76 0.45
CA ASP A 251 4.53 0.76 0.38
C ASP A 251 4.91 0.44 -1.08
N PRO A 252 5.46 1.40 -1.86
CA PRO A 252 6.25 2.54 -1.39
C PRO A 252 5.55 3.92 -1.33
N GLU A 253 4.22 4.00 -1.40
CA GLU A 253 3.55 5.31 -1.47
C GLU A 253 3.63 6.10 -0.16
N THR A 254 3.71 5.42 0.99
CA THR A 254 3.90 6.07 2.29
C THR A 254 5.16 6.94 2.32
N GLN A 255 6.23 6.48 1.67
CA GLN A 255 7.52 7.15 1.64
C GLN A 255 7.40 8.51 0.94
N VAL A 256 6.62 8.62 -0.14
CA VAL A 256 6.42 9.90 -0.84
C VAL A 256 5.38 10.80 -0.18
N VAL A 257 4.28 10.21 0.31
CA VAL A 257 3.22 10.99 0.97
C VAL A 257 3.75 11.60 2.28
N LEU A 258 4.40 10.81 3.12
CA LEU A 258 4.91 11.32 4.40
C LEU A 258 6.13 12.23 4.25
N ALA A 259 6.89 12.14 3.15
CA ALA A 259 7.96 13.10 2.87
C ALA A 259 7.44 14.54 2.67
N LEU A 260 6.19 14.70 2.26
CA LEU A 260 5.54 16.00 2.06
C LEU A 260 4.67 16.42 3.25
N LEU A 261 4.37 15.54 4.21
CA LEU A 261 3.52 15.88 5.35
C LEU A 261 4.27 16.82 6.32
N GLU A 262 3.74 18.02 6.54
CA GLU A 262 4.26 18.96 7.55
C GLU A 262 3.57 18.75 8.91
N THR A 263 2.29 18.37 8.89
CA THR A 263 1.56 18.02 10.13
C THR A 263 2.28 16.89 10.88
N PRO A 264 2.54 17.03 12.20
CA PRO A 264 3.13 15.97 13.00
C PRO A 264 2.28 14.68 12.97
N LEU A 265 2.85 13.62 12.40
CA LEU A 265 2.15 12.36 12.17
C LEU A 265 1.60 11.73 13.46
N ALA A 266 2.37 11.73 14.55
CA ALA A 266 1.98 11.10 15.81
C ALA A 266 0.64 11.65 16.36
N GLY A 267 0.43 12.97 16.27
CA GLY A 267 -0.82 13.59 16.72
C GLY A 267 -2.03 13.19 15.87
N LEU A 268 -1.84 13.11 14.55
CA LEU A 268 -2.87 12.66 13.61
C LEU A 268 -3.27 11.20 13.87
N LEU A 269 -2.29 10.30 14.00
CA LEU A 269 -2.55 8.88 14.24
C LEU A 269 -3.17 8.64 15.62
N HIS A 270 -2.72 9.38 16.65
CA HIS A 270 -3.32 9.31 17.98
C HIS A 270 -4.78 9.80 17.98
N ALA A 271 -5.09 10.89 17.27
CA ALA A 271 -6.45 11.40 17.15
C ALA A 271 -7.39 10.36 16.52
N ALA A 272 -6.93 9.68 15.47
CA ALA A 272 -7.66 8.58 14.85
C ALA A 272 -7.84 7.38 15.79
N ALA A 273 -6.79 6.99 16.52
CA ALA A 273 -6.82 5.87 17.46
C ALA A 273 -7.71 6.10 18.70
N THR A 274 -8.04 7.36 18.99
CA THR A 274 -8.82 7.77 20.18
C THR A 274 -10.20 8.36 19.86
N GLY A 275 -10.61 8.38 18.59
CA GLY A 275 -11.93 8.90 18.20
C GLY A 275 -12.07 10.42 18.31
N THR A 276 -10.96 11.15 18.18
CA THR A 276 -10.92 12.62 18.30
C THR A 276 -10.56 13.30 16.98
N LEU A 277 -10.58 12.56 15.87
CA LEU A 277 -10.10 13.03 14.56
C LEU A 277 -10.93 14.20 14.02
N ALA A 278 -12.22 14.26 14.33
CA ALA A 278 -13.11 15.36 13.93
C ALA A 278 -12.64 16.75 14.42
N ALA A 279 -11.91 16.80 15.54
CA ALA A 279 -11.36 18.04 16.09
C ALA A 279 -9.94 18.35 15.61
N HIS A 280 -9.33 17.46 14.82
CA HIS A 280 -7.99 17.65 14.31
C HIS A 280 -7.98 18.77 13.25
N PRO A 281 -7.01 19.71 13.28
CA PRO A 281 -6.93 20.77 12.28
C PRO A 281 -6.66 20.20 10.87
N PRO A 282 -6.91 20.98 9.80
CA PRO A 282 -6.53 20.59 8.45
C PRO A 282 -5.06 20.19 8.34
N LEU A 283 -4.78 19.18 7.51
CA LEU A 283 -3.41 18.72 7.28
C LEU A 283 -2.61 19.79 6.51
N ARG A 284 -1.37 20.02 6.96
CA ARG A 284 -0.42 20.94 6.33
C ARG A 284 0.62 20.14 5.56
N TRP A 285 0.97 20.64 4.39
CA TRP A 285 1.82 19.98 3.41
C TRP A 285 2.94 20.90 2.97
N ARG A 286 4.12 20.33 2.76
CA ARG A 286 5.23 21.00 2.10
C ARG A 286 4.90 21.19 0.62
N GLU A 287 5.34 22.31 0.07
CA GLU A 287 5.31 22.54 -1.37
C GLU A 287 6.30 21.62 -2.11
N GLY A 288 6.06 21.43 -3.40
CA GLY A 288 6.90 20.61 -4.27
C GLY A 288 6.37 19.20 -4.45
N ALA A 289 7.28 18.26 -4.72
CA ALA A 289 6.97 16.87 -5.00
C ALA A 289 7.96 15.92 -4.31
N ALA A 290 7.57 14.66 -4.20
CA ALA A 290 8.39 13.58 -3.68
C ALA A 290 8.37 12.38 -4.64
N VAL A 291 9.51 11.73 -4.79
CA VAL A 291 9.68 10.51 -5.60
C VAL A 291 10.44 9.48 -4.78
N THR A 292 9.95 8.24 -4.84
CA THR A 292 10.60 7.06 -4.28
C THR A 292 10.93 6.08 -5.40
N VAL A 293 12.18 5.64 -5.46
CA VAL A 293 12.64 4.54 -6.33
C VAL A 293 13.07 3.37 -5.46
N VAL A 294 12.52 2.19 -5.72
CA VAL A 294 12.83 0.96 -4.97
C VAL A 294 14.01 0.24 -5.63
N VAL A 295 15.01 -0.12 -4.83
CA VAL A 295 16.09 -1.03 -5.20
C VAL A 295 15.72 -2.43 -4.73
N ALA A 296 15.54 -3.34 -5.68
CA ALA A 296 15.17 -4.72 -5.45
C ALA A 296 16.36 -5.66 -5.64
N ALA A 297 16.35 -6.77 -4.92
CA ALA A 297 17.36 -7.82 -5.05
C ALA A 297 17.27 -8.53 -6.40
N GLU A 298 18.38 -9.15 -6.85
CA GLU A 298 18.38 -10.01 -8.02
C GLU A 298 17.30 -11.10 -7.90
N GLY A 299 16.54 -11.36 -8.96
CA GLY A 299 15.51 -12.39 -9.00
C GLY A 299 14.16 -12.00 -8.36
N TYR A 300 14.03 -10.82 -7.75
CA TYR A 300 12.71 -10.27 -7.39
C TYR A 300 11.87 -10.01 -8.67
N PRO A 301 10.55 -10.29 -8.68
CA PRO A 301 9.70 -10.74 -7.58
C PRO A 301 9.56 -12.26 -7.39
N ALA A 302 10.16 -13.07 -8.25
CA ALA A 302 10.00 -14.52 -8.21
C ALA A 302 10.79 -15.16 -7.06
N ALA A 303 12.12 -15.08 -7.11
CA ALA A 303 13.04 -15.71 -6.17
C ALA A 303 14.19 -14.74 -5.82
N PRO A 304 13.94 -13.76 -4.94
CA PRO A 304 14.95 -12.76 -4.61
C PRO A 304 16.16 -13.37 -3.89
N ARG A 305 17.37 -13.07 -4.36
CA ARG A 305 18.61 -13.45 -3.68
C ARG A 305 18.82 -12.59 -2.44
N THR A 306 19.16 -13.23 -1.32
CA THR A 306 19.42 -12.55 -0.04
C THR A 306 20.84 -12.85 0.45
N GLY A 307 21.37 -12.01 1.32
CA GLY A 307 22.70 -12.17 1.92
C GLY A 307 23.82 -11.41 1.21
N ASP A 308 23.52 -10.77 0.08
CA ASP A 308 24.48 -9.94 -0.65
C ASP A 308 24.81 -8.67 0.14
N GLU A 309 26.07 -8.26 0.07
CA GLU A 309 26.56 -7.04 0.71
C GLU A 309 25.93 -5.79 0.08
N ILE A 310 25.65 -4.80 0.93
CA ILE A 310 25.09 -3.51 0.56
C ILE A 310 26.06 -2.40 0.95
N ILE A 311 26.43 -1.55 -0.01
CA ILE A 311 27.25 -0.36 0.20
C ILE A 311 26.42 0.89 -0.12
N GLY A 312 26.64 1.99 0.62
CA GLY A 312 26.04 3.29 0.35
C GLY A 312 24.60 3.49 0.83
N ALA A 313 24.09 2.58 1.69
CA ALA A 313 22.74 2.66 2.24
C ALA A 313 22.58 3.61 3.44
N ASP A 314 23.65 3.85 4.21
CA ASP A 314 23.63 4.70 5.42
C ASP A 314 23.69 6.20 5.05
N ARG A 315 22.66 6.71 4.37
CA ARG A 315 22.54 8.12 3.94
C ARG A 315 21.11 8.65 4.07
N ALA A 316 20.98 9.95 4.29
CA ALA A 316 19.67 10.61 4.32
C ALA A 316 18.91 10.38 3.00
N GLY A 317 17.63 10.07 3.10
CA GLY A 317 16.76 9.75 1.96
C GLY A 317 16.82 8.29 1.50
N VAL A 318 17.76 7.47 1.99
CA VAL A 318 17.73 6.02 1.75
C VAL A 318 17.04 5.32 2.91
N ILE A 319 15.89 4.72 2.62
CA ILE A 319 15.04 4.03 3.60
C ILE A 319 15.26 2.53 3.45
N HIS A 320 15.50 1.86 4.57
CA HIS A 320 15.71 0.42 4.61
C HIS A 320 14.37 -0.32 4.59
N ALA A 321 14.24 -1.30 3.69
CA ALA A 321 13.17 -2.28 3.67
C ALA A 321 13.73 -3.65 4.12
N GLY A 322 13.97 -4.58 3.19
CA GLY A 322 14.55 -5.90 3.48
C GLY A 322 16.06 -5.87 3.65
N THR A 323 16.56 -5.36 4.77
CA THR A 323 18.00 -5.38 5.13
C THR A 323 18.23 -6.01 6.50
N ARG A 324 19.42 -6.59 6.69
CA ARG A 324 19.90 -7.08 8.00
C ARG A 324 21.37 -6.75 8.18
N ARG A 325 21.83 -6.60 9.43
CA ARG A 325 23.27 -6.56 9.74
C ARG A 325 23.73 -7.98 10.07
N ALA A 326 24.84 -8.40 9.49
CA ALA A 326 25.53 -9.64 9.86
C ALA A 326 26.36 -9.43 11.14
N ASP A 327 26.86 -10.52 11.72
CA ASP A 327 27.65 -10.50 12.96
C ASP A 327 28.94 -9.67 12.85
N ASP A 328 29.49 -9.56 11.63
CA ASP A 328 30.66 -8.73 11.31
C ASP A 328 30.32 -7.24 11.10
N GLY A 329 29.05 -6.84 11.28
CA GLY A 329 28.55 -5.48 11.09
C GLY A 329 28.15 -5.15 9.65
N THR A 330 28.46 -6.02 8.68
CA THR A 330 28.17 -5.81 7.25
C THR A 330 26.66 -5.76 7.01
N LEU A 331 26.22 -4.75 6.27
CA LEU A 331 24.83 -4.64 5.85
C LEU A 331 24.56 -5.59 4.68
N ARG A 332 23.50 -6.39 4.78
CA ARG A 332 23.15 -7.41 3.78
C ARG A 332 21.69 -7.33 3.35
N SER A 333 21.41 -7.74 2.12
CA SER A 333 20.03 -7.91 1.64
C SER A 333 19.33 -9.04 2.40
N ALA A 334 18.06 -8.81 2.74
CA ALA A 334 17.24 -9.72 3.55
C ALA A 334 15.79 -9.82 3.06
N GLY A 335 15.48 -9.28 1.88
CA GLY A 335 14.14 -9.32 1.30
C GLY A 335 14.17 -8.99 -0.19
N GLY A 336 13.00 -9.05 -0.82
CA GLY A 336 12.84 -8.76 -2.25
C GLY A 336 13.07 -7.28 -2.58
N ARG A 337 12.34 -6.40 -1.90
CA ARG A 337 12.57 -4.95 -1.93
C ARG A 337 13.52 -4.62 -0.79
N VAL A 338 14.67 -4.02 -1.11
CA VAL A 338 15.80 -3.94 -0.18
C VAL A 338 15.95 -2.52 0.37
N LEU A 339 15.96 -1.52 -0.51
CA LEU A 339 16.11 -0.11 -0.15
C LEU A 339 15.14 0.74 -0.98
N CYS A 340 14.82 1.93 -0.48
CA CYS A 340 14.06 2.95 -1.19
C CYS A 340 14.85 4.25 -1.20
N GLY A 341 15.21 4.76 -2.37
CA GLY A 341 15.74 6.12 -2.52
C GLY A 341 14.57 7.10 -2.62
N THR A 342 14.33 7.88 -1.57
CA THR A 342 13.24 8.86 -1.45
C THR A 342 13.81 10.26 -1.41
N ALA A 343 13.36 11.13 -2.30
CA ALA A 343 13.78 12.53 -2.32
C ALA A 343 12.60 13.47 -2.59
N THR A 344 12.73 14.71 -2.12
CA THR A 344 11.83 15.81 -2.43
C THR A 344 12.50 16.81 -3.36
N GLY A 345 11.69 17.59 -4.08
CA GLY A 345 12.13 18.64 -5.00
C GLY A 345 11.08 19.74 -5.12
N HIS A 346 11.47 20.90 -5.65
CA HIS A 346 10.55 22.01 -5.89
C HIS A 346 9.50 21.69 -6.96
N ASP A 347 9.79 20.73 -7.84
CA ASP A 347 8.86 20.11 -8.76
C ASP A 347 9.13 18.59 -8.88
N LEU A 348 8.32 17.90 -9.68
CA LEU A 348 8.41 16.44 -9.85
C LEU A 348 9.69 16.01 -10.57
N ALA A 349 10.20 16.80 -11.51
CA ALA A 349 11.43 16.50 -12.24
C ALA A 349 12.65 16.56 -11.30
N ALA A 350 12.75 17.61 -10.49
CA ALA A 350 13.82 17.76 -9.50
C ALA A 350 13.78 16.67 -8.43
N ALA A 351 12.58 16.30 -7.94
CA ALA A 351 12.41 15.21 -6.99
C ALA A 351 12.87 13.87 -7.57
N ARG A 352 12.50 13.61 -8.84
CA ARG A 352 12.93 12.41 -9.59
C ARG A 352 14.44 12.35 -9.73
N ASP A 353 15.08 13.42 -10.22
CA ASP A 353 16.54 13.47 -10.40
C ASP A 353 17.29 13.22 -9.09
N ALA A 354 16.81 13.80 -7.98
CA ALA A 354 17.37 13.59 -6.66
C ALA A 354 17.20 12.16 -6.15
N ALA A 355 16.04 11.53 -6.35
CA ALA A 355 15.79 10.15 -5.97
C ALA A 355 16.73 9.18 -6.71
N TYR A 356 16.92 9.37 -8.02
CA TYR A 356 17.88 8.57 -8.79
C TYR A 356 19.34 8.84 -8.39
N ALA A 357 19.67 10.05 -7.95
CA ALA A 357 21.01 10.34 -7.41
C ALA A 357 21.30 9.56 -6.11
N LEU A 358 20.29 9.35 -5.26
CA LEU A 358 20.41 8.48 -4.08
C LEU A 358 20.68 7.03 -4.50
N VAL A 359 19.87 6.52 -5.44
CA VAL A 359 19.96 5.13 -5.93
C VAL A 359 21.30 4.84 -6.61
N ARG A 360 21.85 5.77 -7.40
CA ARG A 360 23.18 5.62 -8.02
C ARG A 360 24.32 5.44 -7.01
N GLY A 361 24.13 5.85 -5.76
CA GLY A 361 25.12 5.69 -4.71
C GLY A 361 25.03 4.36 -3.96
N ILE A 362 24.10 3.47 -4.33
CA ILE A 362 23.90 2.17 -3.70
C ILE A 362 24.60 1.10 -4.54
N GLU A 363 25.38 0.23 -3.90
CA GLU A 363 25.91 -0.98 -4.53
C GLU A 363 25.30 -2.20 -3.86
N LEU A 364 24.67 -3.05 -4.68
CA LEU A 364 24.13 -4.35 -4.30
C LEU A 364 24.21 -5.26 -5.53
N ALA A 365 24.96 -6.36 -5.42
CA ALA A 365 25.24 -7.25 -6.55
C ALA A 365 23.95 -7.78 -7.19
N GLY A 366 23.79 -7.55 -8.49
CA GLY A 366 22.63 -8.01 -9.27
C GLY A 366 21.31 -7.32 -8.94
N SER A 367 21.32 -6.29 -8.11
CA SER A 367 20.12 -5.49 -7.85
C SER A 367 19.61 -4.81 -9.10
N HIS A 368 18.33 -4.46 -9.08
CA HIS A 368 17.67 -3.70 -10.13
C HIS A 368 16.69 -2.71 -9.55
N HIS A 369 16.37 -1.69 -10.34
CA HIS A 369 15.32 -0.71 -10.08
C HIS A 369 14.77 -0.24 -11.43
N ARG A 370 13.55 0.27 -11.45
CA ARG A 370 13.00 0.92 -12.64
C ARG A 370 13.70 2.24 -12.93
N THR A 371 13.83 2.61 -14.19
CA THR A 371 14.41 3.87 -14.64
C THR A 371 13.38 4.92 -15.02
N ASP A 372 12.09 4.58 -15.04
CA ASP A 372 10.99 5.43 -15.54
C ASP A 372 9.98 5.90 -14.48
N ILE A 373 10.27 5.72 -13.18
CA ILE A 373 9.39 6.15 -12.08
C ILE A 373 9.04 7.65 -12.18
N ALA A 374 7.75 7.97 -12.37
CA ALA A 374 7.24 9.33 -12.61
C ALA A 374 7.61 9.99 -13.96
N ALA A 375 8.34 9.31 -14.86
CA ALA A 375 8.77 9.89 -16.14
C ALA A 375 7.59 10.34 -17.00
N ALA A 376 6.55 9.51 -17.13
CA ALA A 376 5.35 9.84 -17.90
C ALA A 376 4.61 11.08 -17.35
N ALA A 377 4.59 11.26 -16.03
CA ALA A 377 3.99 12.43 -15.38
C ALA A 377 4.81 13.70 -15.65
N VAL A 378 6.13 13.62 -15.53
CA VAL A 378 7.05 14.74 -15.83
C VAL A 378 6.92 15.17 -17.30
N GLU A 379 6.77 14.20 -18.20
CA GLU A 379 6.68 14.44 -19.64
C GLU A 379 5.25 14.79 -20.12
N GLY A 380 4.27 14.84 -19.21
CA GLY A 380 2.87 15.14 -19.56
C GLY A 380 2.20 14.08 -20.44
N ARG A 381 2.64 12.81 -20.36
CA ARG A 381 2.13 11.70 -21.16
C ARG A 381 0.97 10.93 -20.50
N ILE A 382 0.61 11.26 -19.27
CA ILE A 382 -0.54 10.65 -18.58
C ILE A 382 -1.81 11.35 -19.04
N ALA A 383 -2.69 10.61 -19.71
CA ALA A 383 -4.01 11.08 -20.10
C ALA A 383 -5.07 10.40 -19.22
N VAL A 384 -5.97 11.21 -18.66
CA VAL A 384 -7.20 10.71 -18.04
C VAL A 384 -8.23 10.57 -19.18
N PRO A 385 -8.86 9.40 -19.36
CA PRO A 385 -9.90 9.24 -20.36
C PRO A 385 -11.06 10.21 -20.10
N ASP A 386 -11.54 10.85 -21.17
CA ASP A 386 -12.70 11.77 -21.14
C ASP A 386 -14.03 11.05 -20.85
#